data_AF-A0A972Q2P9-F1
#
_entry.id   AF-A0A972Q2P9-F1
#
_cell.length_a   1.000
_cell.length_b   1.000
_cell.length_c   1.000
_cell.angle_alpha   90.00
_cell.angle_beta   90.00
_cell.angle_gamma   90.00
#
_symmetry.space_group_name_H-M   'P 1'
#
loop_
_entity.id
_entity.type
_entity.pdbx_description
1 polymer ?
#
loop_
_entity_poly.entity_id
_entity_poly.type
_entity_poly.pdbx_seq_one_letter_code
_entity_poly.pdbx_strand_id
1 'polypeptide(L)'
;MSNPIFRIWGARFLIGIVIFFNLECALVFILTPHLYIAGFELTGIPGKVMVQGLGILFLMWNVPYISALISPVANRLSLYEALIMQTIGLIGESLLLVTLPSGYQTLKNSALRFILFDGAGLFTLLWAAWLVRGFWHTKLAGE
;
A
#
# COMPACT_ATOMS: atom_id res chain seq x y z
N MET A 1 -5.48 29.72 7.93
CA MET A 1 -4.46 29.05 7.08
C MET A 1 -3.67 28.11 7.96
N SER A 2 -3.79 26.79 7.78
CA SER A 2 -3.05 25.80 8.57
C SER A 2 -1.54 25.91 8.33
N ASN A 3 -0.74 25.87 9.40
CA ASN A 3 0.72 26.03 9.39
C ASN A 3 1.37 25.04 8.40
N PRO A 4 2.24 25.49 7.47
CA PRO A 4 2.84 24.63 6.45
C PRO A 4 3.65 23.46 7.03
N ILE A 5 4.30 23.68 8.17
CA ILE A 5 5.05 22.64 8.89
C ILE A 5 4.09 21.53 9.32
N PHE A 6 2.95 21.89 9.92
CA PHE A 6 1.95 20.92 10.40
C PHE A 6 1.39 20.07 9.25
N ARG A 7 1.13 20.67 8.08
CA ARG A 7 0.65 19.93 6.90
C ARG A 7 1.66 18.92 6.38
N ILE A 8 2.95 19.29 6.33
CA ILE A 8 4.02 18.40 5.87
C ILE A 8 4.20 17.24 6.86
N TRP A 9 4.27 17.52 8.17
CA TRP A 9 4.37 16.47 9.18
C TRP A 9 3.13 15.56 9.21
N GLY A 10 1.93 16.12 9.04
CA GLY A 10 0.71 15.34 8.89
C GLY A 10 0.76 14.39 7.71
N ALA A 11 1.24 14.86 6.54
CA ALA A 11 1.42 13.99 5.38
C ALA A 11 2.44 12.88 5.63
N ARG A 12 3.58 13.20 6.26
CA ARG A 12 4.60 12.19 6.62
C ARG A 12 4.05 11.15 7.60
N PHE A 13 3.26 11.57 8.58
CA PHE A 13 2.61 10.65 9.51
C PHE A 13 1.66 9.69 8.78
N LEU A 14 0.80 10.20 7.89
CA LEU A 14 -0.11 9.38 7.09
C LEU A 14 0.65 8.38 6.19
N ILE A 15 1.70 8.83 5.50
CA ILE A 15 2.55 7.94 4.68
C ILE A 15 3.24 6.88 5.57
N GLY A 16 3.71 7.28 6.76
CA GLY A 16 4.32 6.39 7.73
C GLY A 16 3.39 5.28 8.22
N ILE A 17 2.10 5.58 8.41
CA ILE A 17 1.08 4.56 8.74
C ILE A 17 1.00 3.51 7.62
N VAL A 18 0.95 3.95 6.36
CA VAL A 18 0.85 3.02 5.22
C VAL A 18 2.09 2.14 5.12
N ILE A 19 3.29 2.72 5.31
CA ILE A 19 4.56 1.97 5.35
C ILE A 19 4.54 0.94 6.48
N PHE A 20 4.12 1.33 7.68
CA PHE A 20 4.11 0.46 8.84
C PHE A 20 3.32 -0.83 8.57
N PHE A 21 2.08 -0.70 8.09
CA PHE A 21 1.24 -1.85 7.80
C PHE A 21 1.75 -2.69 6.61
N ASN A 22 2.30 -2.05 5.57
CA ASN A 22 2.90 -2.79 4.45
C ASN A 22 4.14 -3.60 4.88
N LEU A 23 5.00 -3.02 5.73
CA LEU A 23 6.17 -3.71 6.27
C LEU A 23 5.78 -4.81 7.27
N GLU A 24 4.75 -4.59 8.08
CA GLU A 24 4.20 -5.64 8.94
C GLU A 24 3.75 -6.84 8.09
N CYS A 25 2.90 -6.60 7.07
CA CYS A 25 2.46 -7.64 6.13
C CYS A 25 3.65 -8.36 5.46
N ALA A 26 4.65 -7.61 4.99
CA ALA A 26 5.86 -8.18 4.41
C ALA A 26 6.56 -9.14 5.38
N LEU A 27 6.81 -8.68 6.61
CA LEU A 27 7.55 -9.45 7.61
C LEU A 27 6.78 -10.70 8.05
N VAL A 28 5.48 -10.60 8.30
CA VAL A 28 4.69 -11.77 8.74
C VAL A 28 4.55 -12.82 7.63
N PHE A 29 4.46 -12.40 6.36
CA PHE A 29 4.43 -13.32 5.22
C PHE A 29 5.78 -13.99 4.98
N ILE A 30 6.90 -13.28 5.18
CA ILE A 30 8.25 -13.85 5.02
C ILE A 30 8.60 -14.78 6.19
N LEU A 31 8.38 -14.34 7.42
CA LEU A 31 8.87 -15.02 8.64
C LEU A 31 7.91 -16.10 9.14
N THR A 32 6.60 -15.89 8.97
CA THR A 32 5.56 -16.80 9.47
C THR A 32 4.53 -17.20 8.39
N PRO A 33 4.96 -17.63 7.18
CA PRO A 33 4.05 -17.90 6.06
C PRO A 33 2.99 -18.94 6.37
N HIS A 34 3.31 -19.93 7.22
CA HIS A 34 2.43 -21.04 7.56
C HIS A 34 1.08 -20.61 8.16
N LEU A 35 1.01 -19.44 8.80
CA LEU A 35 -0.23 -18.88 9.34
C LEU A 35 -1.18 -18.35 8.25
N TYR A 36 -0.67 -18.11 7.04
CA TYR A 36 -1.39 -17.44 5.97
C TYR A 36 -1.66 -18.33 4.75
N ILE A 37 -0.93 -19.45 4.60
CA ILE A 37 -1.07 -20.41 3.48
C ILE A 37 -2.53 -20.83 3.27
N ALA A 38 -3.24 -21.17 4.34
CA ALA A 38 -4.64 -21.59 4.27
C ALA A 38 -5.57 -20.51 3.69
N GLY A 39 -5.24 -19.23 3.89
CA GLY A 39 -5.98 -18.10 3.32
C GLY A 39 -5.94 -18.05 1.79
N PHE A 40 -4.97 -18.71 1.17
CA PHE A 40 -4.83 -18.81 -0.29
C PHE A 40 -5.23 -20.20 -0.82
N GLU A 41 -5.81 -21.05 0.03
CA GLU A 41 -6.15 -22.44 -0.31
C GLU A 41 -4.96 -23.25 -0.85
N LEU A 42 -3.74 -22.84 -0.49
CA LEU A 42 -2.50 -23.52 -0.87
C LEU A 42 -2.10 -24.52 0.22
N THR A 43 -1.20 -25.44 -0.11
CA THR A 43 -0.66 -26.42 0.84
C THR A 43 0.82 -26.70 0.60
N GLY A 44 1.46 -27.28 1.63
CA GLY A 44 2.83 -27.77 1.55
C GLY A 44 3.88 -26.70 1.24
N ILE A 45 4.99 -27.14 0.67
CA ILE A 45 6.14 -26.30 0.30
C ILE A 45 5.76 -25.25 -0.76
N PRO A 46 5.00 -25.57 -1.82
CA PRO A 46 4.61 -24.57 -2.81
C PRO A 46 3.82 -23.40 -2.21
N GLY A 47 2.86 -23.68 -1.32
CA GLY A 47 2.10 -22.66 -0.61
C GLY A 47 2.97 -21.75 0.25
N LYS A 48 3.91 -22.35 1.00
CA LYS A 48 4.88 -21.60 1.81
C LYS A 48 5.68 -20.61 0.95
N VAL A 49 6.27 -21.10 -0.14
CA VAL A 49 7.12 -20.28 -1.02
C VAL A 49 6.32 -19.17 -1.69
N MET A 50 5.08 -19.45 -2.11
CA MET A 50 4.20 -18.44 -2.70
C MET A 50 3.90 -17.30 -1.71
N VAL A 51 3.51 -17.61 -0.47
CA VAL A 51 3.24 -16.59 0.56
C VAL A 51 4.49 -15.77 0.88
N GLN A 52 5.67 -16.41 0.99
CA GLN A 52 6.93 -15.68 1.20
C GLN A 52 7.24 -14.76 0.01
N GLY A 53 6.96 -15.19 -1.22
CA GLY A 53 7.06 -14.37 -2.42
C GLY A 53 6.16 -13.14 -2.37
N LEU A 54 4.91 -13.29 -1.91
CA LEU A 54 4.02 -12.13 -1.66
C LEU A 54 4.62 -11.18 -0.62
N GLY A 55 5.20 -11.70 0.47
CA GLY A 55 5.87 -10.87 1.46
C GLY A 55 7.04 -10.05 0.89
N ILE A 56 7.81 -10.63 -0.05
CA ILE A 56 8.87 -9.90 -0.78
C ILE A 56 8.27 -8.81 -1.66
N LEU A 57 7.14 -9.06 -2.34
CA LEU A 57 6.44 -8.04 -3.13
C LEU A 57 5.98 -6.87 -2.26
N PHE A 58 5.38 -7.14 -1.09
CA PHE A 58 5.03 -6.10 -0.11
C PHE A 58 6.27 -5.29 0.30
N LEU A 59 7.42 -5.93 0.52
CA LEU A 59 8.66 -5.23 0.84
C LEU A 59 9.14 -4.34 -0.33
N MET A 60 9.11 -4.85 -1.56
CA MET A 60 9.51 -4.12 -2.77
C MET A 60 8.65 -2.88 -3.02
N TRP A 61 7.33 -2.99 -2.83
CA TRP A 61 6.39 -1.89 -3.05
C TRP A 61 6.56 -0.73 -2.06
N ASN A 62 7.38 -0.87 -1.02
CA ASN A 62 7.65 0.23 -0.08
C ASN A 62 8.59 1.32 -0.62
N VAL A 63 9.33 1.06 -1.71
CA VAL A 63 10.32 2.02 -2.26
C VAL A 63 9.73 3.42 -2.51
N PRO A 64 8.62 3.59 -3.26
CA PRO A 64 8.03 4.91 -3.46
C PRO A 64 7.40 5.50 -2.20
N TYR A 65 6.86 4.68 -1.29
CA TYR A 65 6.36 5.18 -0.01
C TYR A 65 7.49 5.81 0.82
N ILE A 66 8.64 5.15 0.92
CA ILE A 66 9.81 5.66 1.66
C ILE A 66 10.33 6.94 1.02
N SER A 67 10.44 6.98 -0.31
CA SER A 67 10.82 8.21 -1.03
C SER A 67 9.85 9.36 -0.74
N ALA A 68 8.54 9.11 -0.78
CA ALA A 68 7.52 10.10 -0.45
C ALA A 68 7.56 10.52 1.04
N LEU A 69 7.88 9.61 1.96
CA LEU A 69 8.02 9.90 3.39
C LEU A 69 9.19 10.86 3.68
N ILE A 70 10.32 10.70 2.98
CA ILE A 70 11.50 11.56 3.17
C ILE A 70 11.14 13.01 2.87
N SER A 71 10.50 13.27 1.73
CA SER A 71 10.01 14.62 1.39
C SER A 71 8.81 14.54 0.44
N PRO A 72 7.56 14.64 0.93
CA PRO A 72 6.37 14.49 0.08
C PRO A 72 6.15 15.66 -0.88
N VAL A 73 6.80 16.80 -0.64
CA VAL A 73 6.75 17.98 -1.53
C VAL A 73 7.77 17.84 -2.66
N ALA A 74 9.02 17.45 -2.34
CA ALA A 74 10.06 17.30 -3.35
C ALA A 74 9.87 16.02 -4.18
N ASN A 75 9.52 14.91 -3.52
CA ASN A 75 9.36 13.59 -4.13
C ASN A 75 7.90 13.32 -4.50
N ARG A 76 7.21 14.33 -5.05
CA ARG A 76 5.79 14.25 -5.43
C ARG A 76 5.51 13.12 -6.43
N LEU A 77 6.47 12.81 -7.30
CA LEU A 77 6.35 11.70 -8.25
C LEU A 77 6.23 10.36 -7.51
N SER A 78 7.03 10.14 -6.47
CA SER A 78 6.94 8.93 -5.64
C SER A 78 5.61 8.83 -4.88
N LEU A 79 5.01 9.95 -4.49
CA LEU A 79 3.66 9.93 -3.92
C LEU A 79 2.59 9.56 -4.96
N TYR A 80 2.76 9.98 -6.22
CA TYR A 80 1.88 9.54 -7.31
C TYR A 80 2.09 8.06 -7.67
N GLU A 81 3.34 7.59 -7.71
CA GLU A 81 3.65 6.17 -7.90
C GLU A 81 2.98 5.32 -6.82
N ALA A 82 3.09 5.73 -5.55
CA ALA A 82 2.39 5.13 -4.42
C ALA A 82 0.87 5.07 -4.61
N LEU A 83 0.24 6.18 -5.02
CA LEU A 83 -1.20 6.24 -5.30
C LEU A 83 -1.62 5.31 -6.44
N ILE A 84 -0.85 5.29 -7.53
CA ILE A 84 -1.11 4.45 -8.70
C ILE A 84 -1.01 2.97 -8.33
N MET A 85 0.06 2.56 -7.64
CA MET A 85 0.24 1.17 -7.21
C MET A 85 -0.91 0.70 -6.32
N GLN A 86 -1.31 1.51 -5.33
CA GLN A 86 -2.41 1.16 -4.44
C GLN A 86 -3.75 1.09 -5.18
N THR A 87 -3.94 1.93 -6.19
CA THR A 87 -5.11 1.90 -7.08
C THR A 87 -5.13 0.62 -7.92
N ILE A 88 -3.96 0.19 -8.45
CA ILE A 88 -3.83 -1.06 -9.19
C ILE A 88 -4.17 -2.25 -8.29
N GLY A 89 -3.66 -2.28 -7.05
CA GLY A 89 -4.00 -3.30 -6.05
C GLY A 89 -5.50 -3.38 -5.79
N LEU A 90 -6.12 -2.25 -5.45
CA LEU A 90 -7.56 -2.17 -5.18
C LEU A 90 -8.41 -2.65 -6.35
N ILE A 91 -8.11 -2.20 -7.58
CA ILE A 91 -8.84 -2.61 -8.78
C ILE A 91 -8.59 -4.10 -9.06
N GLY A 92 -7.35 -4.56 -8.99
CA GLY A 92 -6.97 -5.94 -9.24
C GLY A 92 -7.69 -6.91 -8.29
N GLU A 93 -7.66 -6.64 -7.00
CA GLU A 93 -8.33 -7.47 -5.98
C GLU A 93 -9.85 -7.43 -6.10
N SER A 94 -10.42 -6.27 -6.46
CA SER A 94 -11.86 -6.16 -6.74
C SER A 94 -12.27 -7.01 -7.94
N LEU A 95 -11.45 -7.01 -9.01
CA LEU A 95 -11.67 -7.85 -10.18
C LEU A 95 -11.49 -9.35 -9.87
N LEU A 96 -10.50 -9.71 -9.05
CA LEU A 96 -10.35 -11.08 -8.56
C LEU A 96 -11.58 -11.54 -7.76
N LEU A 97 -12.11 -10.70 -6.88
CA LEU A 97 -13.29 -11.05 -6.07
C LEU A 97 -14.53 -11.35 -6.92
N VAL A 98 -14.79 -10.55 -7.95
CA VAL A 98 -15.98 -10.73 -8.82
C VAL A 98 -15.81 -11.86 -9.83
N THR A 99 -14.57 -12.27 -10.14
CA THR A 99 -14.29 -13.38 -11.06
C THR A 99 -14.20 -14.74 -10.37
N LEU A 100 -14.11 -14.77 -9.03
CA LEU A 100 -14.06 -16.00 -8.25
C LEU A 100 -15.37 -16.83 -8.32
N PRO A 101 -15.31 -18.11 -8.71
CA PRO A 101 -16.47 -19.00 -8.68
C PRO A 101 -17.09 -19.16 -7.28
N SER A 102 -18.32 -19.64 -7.24
CA SER A 102 -18.91 -20.15 -5.98
C SER A 102 -18.11 -21.33 -5.43
N GLY A 103 -17.98 -21.43 -4.11
CA GLY A 103 -17.26 -22.51 -3.42
C GLY A 103 -15.92 -22.10 -2.80
N TYR A 104 -15.36 -20.96 -3.21
CA TYR A 104 -14.05 -20.46 -2.76
C TYR A 104 -14.16 -19.39 -1.66
N GLN A 105 -14.89 -19.67 -0.58
CA GLN A 105 -15.18 -18.65 0.45
C GLN A 105 -13.90 -18.14 1.14
N THR A 106 -12.89 -19.00 1.31
CA THR A 106 -11.62 -18.62 1.93
C THR A 106 -10.86 -17.63 1.06
N LEU A 107 -10.78 -17.86 -0.26
CA LEU A 107 -10.18 -16.92 -1.20
C LEU A 107 -10.95 -15.60 -1.25
N LYS A 108 -12.29 -15.62 -1.23
CA LYS A 108 -13.11 -14.40 -1.18
C LYS A 108 -12.82 -13.57 0.05
N ASN A 109 -12.72 -14.20 1.22
CA ASN A 109 -12.37 -13.51 2.47
C ASN A 109 -10.95 -12.92 2.41
N SER A 110 -10.00 -13.60 1.75
CA SER A 110 -8.66 -13.07 1.51
C SER A 110 -8.67 -11.86 0.58
N ALA A 111 -9.34 -11.94 -0.58
CA ALA A 111 -9.49 -10.82 -1.50
C ALA A 111 -10.14 -9.61 -0.81
N LEU A 112 -11.18 -9.82 0.00
CA LEU A 112 -11.82 -8.73 0.79
C LEU A 112 -10.85 -8.06 1.76
N ARG A 113 -9.96 -8.81 2.42
CA ARG A 113 -8.92 -8.25 3.29
C ARG A 113 -7.94 -7.38 2.50
N PHE A 114 -7.51 -7.84 1.32
CA PHE A 114 -6.64 -7.05 0.45
C PHE A 114 -7.35 -5.81 -0.10
N ILE A 115 -8.62 -5.89 -0.50
CA ILE A 115 -9.43 -4.72 -0.90
C ILE A 115 -9.51 -3.69 0.22
N LEU A 116 -9.79 -4.12 1.46
CA LEU A 116 -9.86 -3.22 2.62
C LEU A 116 -8.51 -2.59 2.91
N PHE A 117 -7.44 -3.38 2.87
CA PHE A 117 -6.07 -2.92 3.04
C PHE A 117 -5.69 -1.88 1.98
N ASP A 118 -5.97 -2.20 0.71
CA ASP A 118 -5.63 -1.34 -0.41
C ASP A 118 -6.43 -0.04 -0.41
N GLY A 119 -7.74 -0.14 -0.18
CA GLY A 119 -8.62 1.01 -0.06
C GLY A 119 -8.25 1.93 1.09
N ALA A 120 -7.93 1.38 2.28
CA ALA A 120 -7.50 2.17 3.42
C ALA A 120 -6.16 2.88 3.16
N GLY A 121 -5.20 2.17 2.57
CA GLY A 121 -3.92 2.76 2.14
C GLY A 121 -4.13 3.88 1.12
N LEU A 122 -4.96 3.65 0.10
CA LEU A 122 -5.22 4.62 -0.97
C LEU A 122 -5.87 5.89 -0.40
N PHE A 123 -6.89 5.72 0.44
CA PHE A 123 -7.54 6.83 1.13
C PHE A 123 -6.55 7.65 1.96
N THR A 124 -5.68 6.96 2.73
CA THR A 124 -4.67 7.59 3.57
C THR A 124 -3.64 8.38 2.74
N LEU A 125 -3.18 7.82 1.62
CA LEU A 125 -2.26 8.49 0.70
C LEU A 125 -2.90 9.67 -0.03
N LEU A 126 -4.17 9.57 -0.42
CA LEU A 126 -4.92 10.69 -1.01
C LEU A 126 -5.03 11.85 -0.02
N TRP A 127 -5.23 11.55 1.25
CA TRP A 127 -5.24 12.56 2.30
C TRP A 127 -3.85 13.20 2.47
N ALA A 128 -2.78 12.41 2.47
CA ALA A 128 -1.42 12.93 2.49
C ALA A 128 -1.13 13.86 1.29
N ALA A 129 -1.51 13.44 0.08
CA ALA A 129 -1.38 14.24 -1.14
C ALA A 129 -2.19 15.54 -1.05
N TRP A 130 -3.42 15.49 -0.54
CA TRP A 130 -4.24 16.67 -0.30
C TRP A 130 -3.59 17.67 0.66
N LEU A 131 -2.93 17.19 1.71
CA LEU A 131 -2.21 18.05 2.66
C LEU A 131 -1.05 18.79 2.00
N VAL A 132 -0.36 18.22 1.00
CA VAL A 132 0.83 18.83 0.40
C VAL A 132 0.63 19.46 -0.99
N ARG A 133 -0.51 19.24 -1.65
CA ARG A 133 -0.77 19.70 -3.04
C ARG A 133 -0.49 21.19 -3.28
N GLY A 134 -0.77 22.03 -2.29
CA GLY A 134 -0.56 23.48 -2.38
C GLY A 134 0.91 23.90 -2.46
N PHE A 135 1.85 23.03 -2.05
CA PHE A 135 3.29 23.30 -2.10
C PHE A 135 3.95 22.83 -3.40
N TRP A 136 3.22 22.13 -4.28
CA TRP A 136 3.76 21.64 -5.55
C TRP A 136 3.89 22.72 -6.62
N HIS A 137 3.09 23.79 -6.52
CA HIS A 137 3.07 24.90 -7.48
C HIS A 137 4.11 25.99 -7.17
N THR A 138 4.63 26.04 -5.94
CA THR A 138 5.59 27.06 -5.49
C THR A 138 7.02 26.93 -6.07
N LYS A 139 7.24 26.03 -7.05
CA LYS A 139 8.57 25.74 -7.62
C LYS A 139 8.73 26.04 -9.11
N LEU A 140 7.78 26.74 -9.75
CA LEU A 140 7.87 27.13 -11.18
C LEU A 140 8.30 28.60 -11.42
N ALA A 141 8.76 29.32 -10.40
CA ALA A 141 9.12 30.75 -10.50
C ALA A 141 10.61 31.02 -10.25
N GLY A 142 11.50 30.09 -10.59
CA GLY A 142 12.92 30.22 -10.28
C GLY A 142 13.83 29.30 -11.08
N GLU A 143 13.58 29.19 -12.39
CA GLU A 143 14.57 28.83 -13.40
C GLU A 143 14.72 30.01 -14.37
#